data_AF-A0A3L7SKH5-F1
#
_entry.id   AF-A0A3L7SKH5-F1
#
_cell.length_a   1.000
_cell.length_b   1.000
_cell.length_c   1.000
_cell.angle_alpha   90.00
_cell.angle_beta   90.00
_cell.angle_gamma   90.00
#
_symmetry.space_group_name_H-M   'P 1'
#
loop_
_entity.id
_entity.type
_entity.pdbx_description
1 polymer ?
#
loop_
_entity_poly.entity_id
_entity_poly.type
_entity_poly.pdbx_seq_one_letter_code
_entity_poly.pdbx_strand_id
1 'polypeptide(L)'
;MPSVPARNRSDPPDVATVLAAGAMAGTPRPEAVHRLDRDTSGLLILARTAPARAALGRAFEEGGVEKVYRALVLGRPPAPDGLIHLPLGPDPAAPPRQRVDPIVGRPATTRWRTIGGLGLPAGVTAVDLMPVTGRSHQLRVHLAWLGCPILGDRLYGPPAADGLRLWLHAAQIVFPHPCGGHPVTLRAPLCLDR
;
A
#
# COMPACT_ATOMS: atom_id res chain seq x y z
N MET A 1 -9.31 8.57 1.48
CA MET A 1 -9.00 9.30 2.72
C MET A 1 -7.63 8.89 3.19
N PRO A 2 -6.77 9.80 3.68
CA PRO A 2 -5.42 9.46 4.11
C PRO A 2 -5.45 8.59 5.39
N SER A 3 -4.49 7.67 5.52
CA SER A 3 -4.34 6.85 6.73
C SER A 3 -3.51 7.51 7.83
N VAL A 4 -2.90 8.67 7.53
CA VAL A 4 -1.95 9.36 8.39
C VAL A 4 -2.52 10.74 8.73
N PRO A 5 -2.35 11.24 9.96
CA PRO A 5 -2.86 12.55 10.35
C PRO A 5 -2.46 13.68 9.39
N ALA A 6 -3.41 14.61 9.22
CA ALA A 6 -3.18 15.87 8.51
C ALA A 6 -1.96 16.59 9.09
N ARG A 7 -1.04 17.04 8.21
CA ARG A 7 0.13 17.82 8.64
C ARG A 7 -0.24 19.28 8.81
N ASN A 8 -1.11 19.77 7.93
CA ASN A 8 -1.57 21.16 7.90
C ASN A 8 -3.11 21.22 7.93
N ARG A 9 -3.67 22.38 8.29
CA ARG A 9 -5.14 22.60 8.30
C ARG A 9 -5.83 22.42 6.95
N SER A 10 -5.10 22.54 5.85
CA SER A 10 -5.60 22.35 4.49
C SER A 10 -5.61 20.87 4.05
N ASP A 11 -4.97 19.97 4.81
CA ASP A 11 -5.00 18.55 4.50
C ASP A 11 -6.36 17.95 4.90
N PRO A 12 -6.91 17.01 4.11
CA PRO A 12 -8.12 16.30 4.48
C PRO A 12 -7.88 15.47 5.76
N PRO A 13 -8.91 15.29 6.61
CA PRO A 13 -8.79 14.51 7.83
C PRO A 13 -8.45 13.05 7.52
N ASP A 14 -7.64 12.45 8.40
CA ASP A 14 -7.32 11.03 8.35
C ASP A 14 -8.51 10.14 8.78
N VAL A 15 -8.46 8.86 8.42
CA VAL A 15 -9.53 7.90 8.74
C VAL A 15 -9.81 7.82 10.24
N ALA A 16 -8.80 7.88 11.10
CA ALA A 16 -9.00 7.85 12.55
C ALA A 16 -9.69 9.12 13.07
N THR A 17 -9.38 10.29 12.50
CA THR A 17 -10.07 11.55 12.80
C THR A 17 -11.55 11.46 12.42
N VAL A 18 -11.84 10.96 11.22
CA VAL A 18 -13.24 10.82 10.74
C VAL A 18 -14.03 9.85 11.61
N LEU A 19 -13.44 8.71 12.00
CA LEU A 19 -14.11 7.74 12.87
C LEU A 19 -14.32 8.27 14.29
N ALA A 20 -13.35 9.02 14.83
CA ALA A 20 -13.48 9.62 16.16
C ALA A 20 -14.62 10.65 16.23
N ALA A 21 -14.84 11.41 15.15
CA ALA A 21 -15.91 12.40 15.08
C ALA A 21 -17.32 11.79 15.18
N GLY A 22 -17.48 10.51 14.82
CA GLY A 22 -18.75 9.77 14.93
C GLY A 22 -18.89 8.91 16.19
N ALA A 23 -17.91 8.91 17.09
CA ALA A 23 -17.91 8.04 18.27
C ALA A 23 -18.64 8.67 19.47
N MET A 24 -19.22 7.85 20.35
CA MET A 24 -19.82 8.34 21.59
C MET A 24 -18.76 8.98 22.51
N ALA A 25 -19.17 9.99 23.28
CA ALA A 25 -18.32 10.64 24.27
C ALA A 25 -17.65 9.61 25.22
N GLY A 26 -16.34 9.75 25.42
CA GLY A 26 -15.55 8.83 26.26
C GLY A 26 -14.97 7.61 25.53
N THR A 27 -15.31 7.39 24.25
CA THR A 27 -14.69 6.31 23.46
C THR A 27 -13.24 6.70 23.10
N PRO A 28 -12.22 5.88 23.44
CA PRO A 28 -10.85 6.15 23.03
C PRO A 28 -10.73 6.24 21.51
N ARG A 29 -9.98 7.24 21.02
CA ARG A 29 -9.73 7.42 19.59
C ARG A 29 -8.96 6.22 19.04
N PRO A 30 -9.44 5.57 17.96
CA PRO A 30 -8.69 4.50 17.34
C PRO A 30 -7.41 5.05 16.69
N GLU A 31 -6.33 4.28 16.70
CA GLU A 31 -5.03 4.69 16.18
C GLU A 31 -4.57 3.75 15.06
N ALA A 32 -4.05 4.32 13.97
CA ALA A 32 -3.47 3.53 12.88
C ALA A 32 -2.20 2.80 13.33
N VAL A 33 -2.08 1.53 12.96
CA VAL A 33 -0.89 0.70 13.23
C VAL A 33 0.02 0.58 12.01
N HIS A 34 -0.49 0.95 10.83
CA HIS A 34 0.26 1.05 9.58
C HIS A 34 -0.34 2.14 8.70
N ARG A 35 0.29 2.39 7.54
CA ARG A 35 -0.15 3.44 6.60
C ARG A 35 -0.31 2.89 5.20
N LEU A 36 -1.25 3.49 4.47
CA LEU A 36 -1.35 3.42 3.02
C LEU A 36 -0.87 4.73 2.42
N ASP A 37 -0.36 4.68 1.18
CA ASP A 37 -0.13 5.90 0.42
C ASP A 37 -1.48 6.58 0.10
N ARG A 38 -1.45 7.90 -0.08
CA ARG A 38 -2.65 8.75 -0.19
C ARG A 38 -3.71 8.22 -1.16
N ASP A 39 -3.28 7.76 -2.34
CA ASP A 39 -4.15 7.32 -3.42
C ASP A 39 -4.34 5.79 -3.46
N THR A 40 -3.69 5.06 -2.54
CA THR A 40 -3.86 3.62 -2.40
C THR A 40 -5.16 3.32 -1.68
N SER A 41 -5.98 2.44 -2.26
CA SER A 41 -7.24 1.98 -1.67
C SER A 41 -7.05 0.69 -0.86
N GLY A 42 -8.06 0.29 -0.09
CA GLY A 42 -8.11 -1.03 0.56
C GLY A 42 -7.95 -1.01 2.07
N LEU A 43 -7.45 -2.13 2.61
CA LEU A 43 -7.44 -2.42 4.04
C LEU A 43 -6.49 -1.53 4.85
N LEU A 44 -7.03 -0.90 5.90
CA LEU A 44 -6.29 -0.18 6.94
C LEU A 44 -6.68 -0.75 8.30
N ILE A 45 -5.70 -1.05 9.16
CA ILE A 45 -5.94 -1.57 10.50
C ILE A 45 -5.82 -0.42 11.49
N LEU A 46 -6.82 -0.31 12.36
CA LEU A 46 -6.89 0.67 13.44
C LEU A 46 -7.03 -0.08 14.77
N ALA A 47 -6.13 0.21 15.71
CA ALA A 47 -6.22 -0.31 17.06
C ALA A 47 -7.13 0.57 17.91
N ARG A 48 -8.05 -0.05 18.65
CA ARG A 48 -8.97 0.65 19.57
C ARG A 48 -8.41 0.85 20.98
N THR A 49 -7.29 0.19 21.30
CA THR A 49 -6.69 0.19 22.64
C THR A 49 -5.17 0.28 22.52
N ALA A 50 -4.51 0.85 23.54
CA ALA A 50 -3.06 0.96 23.58
C ALA A 50 -2.35 -0.42 23.57
N PRO A 51 -2.81 -1.45 24.31
CA PRO A 51 -2.21 -2.80 24.23
C PRO A 51 -2.32 -3.39 22.82
N ALA A 52 -3.47 -3.23 22.15
CA ALA A 52 -3.63 -3.71 20.78
C ALA A 52 -2.73 -2.97 19.80
N ARG A 53 -2.57 -1.65 19.97
CA ARG A 53 -1.66 -0.83 19.15
C ARG A 53 -0.22 -1.29 19.30
N ALA A 54 0.24 -1.52 20.53
CA ALA A 54 1.60 -2.01 20.78
C ALA A 54 1.83 -3.41 20.20
N ALA A 55 0.88 -4.34 20.39
CA ALA A 55 0.99 -5.69 19.86
C ALA A 55 1.02 -5.73 18.32
N LEU A 56 0.11 -4.99 17.67
CA LEU A 56 0.07 -4.91 16.21
C LEU A 56 1.29 -4.17 15.65
N GLY A 57 1.74 -3.09 16.31
CA GLY A 57 2.95 -2.35 15.93
C GLY A 57 4.17 -3.26 15.85
N ARG A 58 4.41 -4.07 16.91
CA ARG A 58 5.48 -5.08 16.92
C ARG A 58 5.35 -6.07 15.77
N ALA A 59 4.14 -6.58 15.51
CA ALA A 59 3.92 -7.51 14.40
C ALA A 59 4.30 -6.90 13.03
N PHE A 60 4.06 -5.60 12.81
CA PHE A 60 4.50 -4.92 11.59
C PHE A 60 6.02 -4.71 11.55
N GLU A 61 6.64 -4.37 12.68
CA GLU A 61 8.09 -4.14 12.79
C GLU A 61 8.89 -5.43 12.60
N GLU A 62 8.40 -6.53 13.14
CA GLU A 62 9.03 -7.86 13.11
C GLU A 62 8.71 -8.66 11.83
N GLY A 63 7.85 -8.12 10.94
CA GLY A 63 7.46 -8.79 9.70
C GLY A 63 6.43 -9.91 9.85
N GLY A 64 5.75 -10.00 11.01
CA GLY A 64 4.66 -10.95 11.29
C GLY A 64 3.33 -10.60 10.63
N VAL A 65 3.32 -9.68 9.65
CA VAL A 65 2.13 -9.27 8.91
C VAL A 65 2.31 -9.51 7.42
N GLU A 66 1.49 -10.39 6.86
CA GLU A 66 1.46 -10.65 5.42
C GLU A 66 0.47 -9.71 4.74
N LYS A 67 0.85 -9.16 3.59
CA LYS A 67 0.03 -8.24 2.82
C LYS A 67 -0.02 -8.69 1.38
N VAL A 68 -1.21 -8.63 0.78
CA VAL A 68 -1.39 -8.75 -0.67
C VAL A 68 -2.04 -7.49 -1.18
N TYR A 69 -1.35 -6.83 -2.10
CA TYR A 69 -1.89 -5.72 -2.86
C TYR A 69 -2.22 -6.20 -4.26
N ARG A 70 -3.30 -5.69 -4.83
CA ARG A 70 -3.66 -5.88 -6.23
C ARG A 70 -3.46 -4.60 -7.00
N ALA A 71 -2.82 -4.69 -8.15
CA ALA A 71 -2.62 -3.55 -9.03
C ALA A 71 -2.97 -3.88 -10.48
N LEU A 72 -3.35 -2.84 -11.24
CA LEU A 72 -3.32 -2.87 -12.70
C LEU A 72 -2.06 -2.13 -13.15
N VAL A 73 -1.26 -2.74 -14.01
CA VAL A 73 -0.02 -2.16 -14.52
C VAL A 73 -0.08 -2.00 -16.02
N LEU A 74 0.64 -1.00 -16.53
CA LEU A 74 0.86 -0.81 -17.95
C LEU A 74 1.90 -1.82 -18.46
N GLY A 75 1.67 -2.36 -19.65
CA GLY A 75 2.51 -3.36 -20.27
C GLY A 75 2.34 -4.76 -19.67
N ARG A 76 3.31 -5.63 -19.97
CA ARG A 76 3.37 -7.01 -19.52
C ARG A 76 4.66 -7.21 -18.73
N PRO A 77 4.59 -7.63 -17.45
CA PRO A 77 5.78 -8.02 -16.71
C PRO A 77 6.58 -9.11 -17.45
N PRO A 78 7.90 -9.15 -17.30
CA PRO A 78 8.79 -10.03 -18.08
C PRO A 78 8.59 -11.53 -17.78
N ALA A 79 7.90 -11.87 -16.69
CA ALA A 79 7.66 -13.23 -16.20
C ALA A 79 6.25 -13.34 -15.59
N PRO A 80 5.72 -14.55 -15.36
CA PRO A 80 4.44 -14.72 -14.66
C PRO A 80 4.53 -14.35 -13.17
N ASP A 81 5.71 -14.41 -12.56
CA ASP A 81 5.99 -14.04 -11.18
C ASP A 81 7.46 -13.65 -11.00
N GLY A 82 7.78 -13.07 -9.84
CA GLY A 82 9.16 -12.74 -9.52
C GLY A 82 9.37 -12.05 -8.18
N LEU A 83 10.62 -11.69 -7.94
CA LEU A 83 11.10 -10.98 -6.76
C LEU A 83 11.85 -9.73 -7.19
N ILE A 84 11.47 -8.58 -6.64
CA ILE A 84 12.21 -7.32 -6.79
C ILE A 84 12.87 -7.03 -5.45
N HIS A 85 14.21 -7.06 -5.43
CA HIS A 85 15.03 -6.73 -4.26
C HIS A 85 15.92 -5.54 -4.60
N LEU A 86 15.37 -4.33 -4.47
CA LEU A 86 16.04 -3.09 -4.83
C LEU A 86 15.87 -2.06 -3.72
N PRO A 87 16.97 -1.50 -3.17
CA PRO A 87 16.91 -0.50 -2.12
C PRO A 87 16.28 0.81 -2.61
N LEU A 88 15.55 1.49 -1.73
CA LEU A 88 14.77 2.69 -2.06
C LEU A 88 15.14 3.88 -1.18
N GLY A 89 15.20 5.06 -1.79
CA GLY A 89 15.46 6.33 -1.12
C GLY A 89 14.68 7.51 -1.71
N PRO A 90 14.67 8.67 -1.04
CA PRO A 90 14.05 9.88 -1.57
C PRO A 90 14.68 10.36 -2.88
N ASP A 91 13.87 10.91 -3.77
CA ASP A 91 14.33 11.59 -4.97
C ASP A 91 14.48 13.11 -4.70
N PRO A 92 15.71 13.66 -4.56
CA PRO A 92 15.92 15.06 -4.26
C PRO A 92 15.57 15.95 -5.46
N ALA A 93 15.55 15.41 -6.68
CA ALA A 93 15.22 16.16 -7.88
C ALA A 93 13.71 16.34 -8.07
N ALA A 94 12.89 15.46 -7.48
CA ALA A 94 11.43 15.49 -7.66
C ALA A 94 10.63 15.05 -6.42
N PRO A 95 10.72 15.76 -5.27
CA PRO A 95 9.87 15.46 -4.11
C PRO A 95 8.37 15.50 -4.47
N PRO A 96 7.51 14.58 -3.96
CA PRO A 96 7.78 13.57 -2.93
C PRO A 96 8.21 12.20 -3.49
N ARG A 97 8.72 12.12 -4.73
CA ARG A 97 9.13 10.85 -5.35
C ARG A 97 10.22 10.17 -4.53
N GLN A 98 10.22 8.85 -4.66
CA GLN A 98 11.25 7.92 -4.23
C GLN A 98 11.87 7.29 -5.46
N ARG A 99 13.12 6.85 -5.40
CA ARG A 99 13.81 6.14 -6.48
C ARG A 99 14.50 4.88 -5.96
N VAL A 100 14.91 4.02 -6.89
CA VAL A 100 15.92 3.00 -6.59
C VAL A 100 17.23 3.71 -6.29
N ASP A 101 17.83 3.42 -5.14
CA ASP A 101 19.08 4.02 -4.69
C ASP A 101 20.00 2.94 -4.14
N PRO A 102 20.94 2.44 -4.97
CA PRO A 102 21.87 1.39 -4.56
C PRO A 102 22.90 1.80 -3.50
N ILE A 103 23.12 3.10 -3.29
CA ILE A 103 24.21 3.60 -2.45
C ILE A 103 23.70 3.84 -1.02
N VAL A 104 22.61 4.58 -0.87
CA VAL A 104 22.08 5.01 0.45
C VAL A 104 20.62 4.61 0.65
N GLY A 105 20.01 3.91 -0.31
CA GLY A 105 18.64 3.44 -0.20
C GLY A 105 18.47 2.39 0.90
N ARG A 106 17.28 2.36 1.50
CA ARG A 106 16.93 1.33 2.47
C ARG A 106 16.50 0.06 1.75
N PRO A 107 16.94 -1.14 2.18
CA PRO A 107 16.52 -2.40 1.57
C PRO A 107 15.01 -2.51 1.46
N ALA A 108 14.56 -2.93 0.27
CA ALA A 108 13.16 -3.14 -0.02
C ALA A 108 12.96 -4.37 -0.89
N THR A 109 11.97 -5.20 -0.51
CA THR A 109 11.69 -6.47 -1.16
C THR A 109 10.20 -6.61 -1.45
N THR A 110 9.87 -6.89 -2.69
CA THR A 110 8.49 -7.14 -3.16
C THR A 110 8.45 -8.42 -3.98
N ARG A 111 7.63 -9.38 -3.55
CA ARG A 111 7.23 -10.51 -4.42
C ARG A 111 6.04 -10.09 -5.26
N TRP A 112 5.93 -10.62 -6.46
CA TRP A 112 4.81 -10.30 -7.34
C TRP A 112 4.44 -11.49 -8.22
N ARG A 113 3.19 -11.51 -8.68
CA ARG A 113 2.71 -12.46 -9.69
C ARG A 113 1.60 -11.85 -10.54
N THR A 114 1.58 -12.21 -11.81
CA THR A 114 0.52 -11.85 -12.76
C THR A 114 -0.78 -12.60 -12.46
N ILE A 115 -1.91 -11.98 -12.81
CA ILE A 115 -3.24 -12.55 -12.69
C ILE A 115 -3.85 -12.60 -14.09
N GLY A 116 -4.12 -13.81 -14.57
CA GLY A 116 -4.77 -14.05 -15.87
C GLY A 116 -6.30 -14.07 -15.77
N GLY A 117 -6.97 -14.08 -16.93
CA GLY A 117 -8.40 -14.37 -17.04
C GLY A 117 -9.36 -13.21 -16.71
N LEU A 118 -8.88 -11.97 -16.60
CA LEU A 118 -9.70 -10.82 -16.22
C LEU A 118 -10.25 -9.98 -17.38
N GLY A 119 -10.04 -10.37 -18.64
CA GLY A 119 -10.60 -9.66 -19.80
C GLY A 119 -10.14 -8.19 -19.91
N LEU A 120 -8.91 -7.88 -19.49
CA LEU A 120 -8.40 -6.51 -19.45
C LEU A 120 -8.06 -5.97 -20.85
N PRO A 121 -8.07 -4.65 -21.06
CA PRO A 121 -7.61 -4.03 -22.29
C PRO A 121 -6.18 -4.44 -22.65
N ALA A 122 -5.87 -4.45 -23.95
CA ALA A 122 -4.53 -4.72 -24.45
C ALA A 122 -3.50 -3.76 -23.80
N GLY A 123 -2.38 -4.31 -23.37
CA GLY A 123 -1.33 -3.53 -22.70
C GLY A 123 -1.62 -3.22 -21.23
N VAL A 124 -2.62 -3.85 -20.60
CA VAL A 124 -2.85 -3.77 -19.15
C VAL A 124 -2.77 -5.17 -18.54
N THR A 125 -2.01 -5.31 -17.46
CA THR A 125 -1.86 -6.57 -16.72
C THR A 125 -2.29 -6.39 -15.27
N ALA A 126 -3.04 -7.33 -14.71
CA ALA A 126 -3.28 -7.38 -13.27
C ALA A 126 -2.15 -8.13 -12.56
N VAL A 127 -1.72 -7.63 -11.41
CA VAL A 127 -0.68 -8.24 -10.58
C VAL A 127 -1.09 -8.28 -9.11
N ASP A 128 -0.80 -9.39 -8.44
CA ASP A 128 -0.73 -9.44 -6.98
C ASP A 128 0.72 -9.09 -6.55
N LEU A 129 0.85 -8.30 -5.49
CA LEU A 129 2.10 -7.80 -4.94
C LEU A 129 2.13 -8.14 -3.44
N MET A 130 3.17 -8.83 -3.00
CA MET A 130 3.37 -9.19 -1.59
C MET A 130 4.64 -8.51 -1.06
N PRO A 131 4.53 -7.27 -0.53
CA PRO A 131 5.67 -6.54 0.00
C PRO A 131 6.14 -7.17 1.31
N VAL A 132 7.39 -7.63 1.33
CA VAL A 132 8.07 -8.13 2.53
C VAL A 132 8.44 -6.96 3.45
N THR A 133 8.93 -5.87 2.85
CA THR A 133 9.22 -4.60 3.55
C THR A 133 8.11 -3.56 3.31
N GLY A 134 8.09 -2.48 4.10
CA GLY A 134 7.09 -1.39 3.97
C GLY A 134 7.70 -0.02 3.71
N ARG A 135 8.44 0.17 2.61
CA ARG A 135 9.03 1.49 2.29
C ARG A 135 8.02 2.40 1.58
N SER A 136 8.22 3.71 1.71
CA SER A 136 7.36 4.72 1.04
C SER A 136 7.36 4.47 -0.46
N HIS A 137 6.17 4.45 -1.08
CA HIS A 137 5.99 4.20 -2.52
C HIS A 137 6.62 2.90 -3.05
N GLN A 138 6.95 1.93 -2.19
CA GLN A 138 7.76 0.76 -2.57
C GLN A 138 7.23 0.03 -3.81
N LEU A 139 5.96 -0.32 -3.79
CA LEU A 139 5.30 -1.06 -4.87
C LEU A 139 5.30 -0.26 -6.18
N ARG A 140 5.07 1.05 -6.08
CA ARG A 140 5.00 1.97 -7.21
C ARG A 140 6.36 2.12 -7.90
N VAL A 141 7.42 2.32 -7.11
CA VAL A 141 8.79 2.43 -7.61
C VAL A 141 9.27 1.11 -8.20
N HIS A 142 9.05 -0.01 -7.50
CA HIS A 142 9.47 -1.33 -7.98
C HIS A 142 8.81 -1.69 -9.30
N LEU A 143 7.51 -1.45 -9.46
CA LEU A 143 6.79 -1.72 -10.71
C LEU A 143 7.21 -0.78 -11.84
N ALA A 144 7.44 0.51 -11.55
CA ALA A 144 7.99 1.43 -12.55
C ALA A 144 9.41 1.03 -12.99
N TRP A 145 10.25 0.57 -12.06
CA TRP A 145 11.58 0.04 -12.37
C TRP A 145 11.53 -1.23 -13.23
N LEU A 146 10.52 -2.08 -13.02
CA LEU A 146 10.25 -3.26 -13.86
C LEU A 146 9.80 -2.88 -15.29
N GLY A 147 9.59 -1.59 -15.57
CA GLY A 147 9.03 -1.10 -16.83
C GLY A 147 7.52 -1.29 -16.94
N CYS A 148 6.84 -1.62 -15.84
CA CYS A 148 5.40 -1.85 -15.77
C CYS A 148 4.76 -0.96 -14.70
N PRO A 149 4.76 0.38 -14.87
CA PRO A 149 4.22 1.28 -13.86
C PRO A 149 2.73 1.03 -13.63
N ILE A 150 2.26 1.35 -12.42
CA ILE A 150 0.84 1.18 -12.06
C ILE A 150 -0.02 2.13 -12.89
N LEU A 151 -1.14 1.63 -13.41
CA LEU A 151 -2.13 2.41 -14.15
C LEU A 151 -2.66 3.55 -13.28
N GLY A 152 -2.66 4.77 -13.83
CA GLY A 152 -3.09 5.99 -13.12
C GLY A 152 -2.08 6.49 -12.08
N ASP A 153 -0.84 5.96 -12.04
CA ASP A 153 0.20 6.50 -11.17
C ASP A 153 0.78 7.81 -11.74
N ARG A 154 0.37 8.94 -11.15
CA ARG A 154 0.81 10.27 -11.57
C ARG A 154 2.28 10.58 -11.24
N LEU A 155 2.90 9.83 -10.33
CA LEU A 155 4.30 10.04 -9.97
C LEU A 155 5.23 9.19 -10.81
N TYR A 156 4.85 7.95 -11.13
CA TYR A 156 5.76 6.97 -11.74
C TYR A 156 5.29 6.43 -13.08
N GLY A 157 4.06 6.73 -13.48
CA GLY A 157 3.51 6.38 -14.79
C GLY A 157 3.78 7.44 -15.86
N PRO A 158 3.33 7.19 -17.10
CA PRO A 158 3.45 8.14 -18.19
C PRO A 158 2.62 9.41 -17.93
N PRO A 159 2.97 10.57 -18.54
CA PRO A 159 2.24 11.83 -18.36
C PRO A 159 0.74 11.74 -18.68
N ALA A 160 0.35 10.88 -19.62
CA ALA A 160 -1.04 10.63 -19.99
C ALA A 160 -1.87 9.90 -18.91
N ALA A 161 -1.32 9.64 -17.72
CA ALA A 161 -2.05 9.07 -16.58
C ALA A 161 -3.03 10.06 -15.90
N ASP A 162 -3.08 11.30 -16.38
CA ASP A 162 -3.98 12.34 -15.86
C ASP A 162 -5.45 11.95 -16.01
N GLY A 163 -6.23 12.20 -14.96
CA GLY A 163 -7.66 11.87 -14.87
C GLY A 163 -7.97 10.46 -14.34
N LEU A 164 -7.02 9.52 -14.36
CA LEU A 164 -7.20 8.19 -13.77
C LEU A 164 -6.83 8.18 -12.27
N ARG A 165 -7.48 7.28 -11.51
CA ARG A 165 -7.09 6.97 -10.13
C ARG A 165 -5.91 6.01 -10.13
N LEU A 166 -5.13 5.99 -9.06
CA LEU A 166 -4.11 4.96 -8.85
C LEU A 166 -4.77 3.58 -8.69
N TRP A 167 -4.45 2.65 -9.59
CA TRP A 167 -4.91 1.27 -9.50
C TRP A 167 -4.01 0.41 -8.62
N LEU A 168 -3.96 0.77 -7.34
CA LEU A 168 -3.28 0.01 -6.28
C LEU A 168 -4.22 -0.17 -5.09
N HIS A 169 -4.42 -1.42 -4.66
CA HIS A 169 -5.39 -1.79 -3.66
C HIS A 169 -4.83 -2.80 -2.66
N ALA A 170 -4.86 -2.47 -1.37
CA ALA A 170 -4.56 -3.40 -0.28
C ALA A 170 -5.70 -4.43 -0.14
N ALA A 171 -5.58 -5.54 -0.85
CA ALA A 171 -6.64 -6.53 -1.06
C ALA A 171 -6.75 -7.57 0.07
N GLN A 172 -5.64 -7.91 0.71
CA GLN A 172 -5.63 -8.85 1.82
C GLN A 172 -4.56 -8.46 2.84
N ILE A 173 -4.86 -8.69 4.11
CA ILE A 173 -3.88 -8.63 5.20
C ILE A 173 -4.09 -9.82 6.15
N VAL A 174 -2.98 -10.42 6.59
CA VAL A 174 -2.95 -11.49 7.60
C VAL A 174 -2.06 -11.05 8.74
N PHE A 175 -2.56 -11.13 9.97
CA PHE A 175 -1.84 -10.66 11.16
C PHE A 175 -2.28 -11.45 12.40
N PRO A 176 -1.43 -11.56 13.45
CA PRO A 176 -1.83 -12.15 14.71
C PRO A 176 -2.85 -11.26 15.44
N HIS A 177 -3.95 -11.84 15.92
CA HIS A 177 -4.92 -11.11 16.72
C HIS A 177 -4.23 -10.53 17.97
N PRO A 178 -4.42 -9.23 18.29
CA PRO A 178 -3.70 -8.59 19.41
C PRO A 178 -4.03 -9.22 20.77
N CYS A 179 -5.18 -9.90 20.88
CA CYS A 179 -5.54 -10.71 22.04
C CYS A 179 -5.42 -12.20 21.66
N GLY A 180 -4.39 -12.90 22.14
CA GLY A 180 -4.26 -14.35 22.00
C GLY A 180 -3.49 -14.84 20.76
N GLY A 181 -3.09 -13.96 19.84
CA GLY A 181 -2.10 -14.28 18.80
C GLY A 181 -2.57 -15.18 17.64
N HIS A 182 -3.81 -15.67 17.67
CA HIS A 182 -4.36 -16.47 16.56
C HIS A 182 -4.40 -15.66 15.25
N PRO A 183 -4.16 -16.28 14.09
CA PRO A 183 -4.10 -15.55 12.82
C PRO A 183 -5.48 -15.02 12.42
N VAL A 184 -5.53 -13.75 12.00
CA VAL A 184 -6.69 -13.07 11.44
C VAL A 184 -6.41 -12.76 9.97
N THR A 185 -7.33 -13.15 9.09
CA THR A 185 -7.26 -12.81 7.66
C THR A 185 -8.42 -11.87 7.32
N LEU A 186 -8.11 -10.70 6.78
CA LEU A 186 -9.10 -9.77 6.23
C LEU A 186 -8.88 -9.62 4.73
N ARG A 187 -9.99 -9.49 3.98
CA ARG A 187 -10.00 -9.31 2.53
C ARG A 187 -10.89 -8.12 2.18
N ALA A 188 -10.42 -7.28 1.26
CA ALA A 188 -11.21 -6.26 0.59
C ALA A 188 -11.19 -6.58 -0.91
N PRO A 189 -12.36 -6.83 -1.53
CA PRO A 189 -12.40 -7.03 -2.98
C PRO A 189 -12.01 -5.74 -3.70
N LEU A 190 -11.13 -5.87 -4.69
CA LEU A 190 -10.92 -4.79 -5.65
C LEU A 190 -12.16 -4.69 -6.53
N CYS A 191 -12.95 -3.64 -6.33
CA CYS A 191 -14.01 -3.31 -7.27
C CYS A 191 -13.34 -2.80 -8.56
N LEU A 192 -13.41 -3.62 -9.62
CA LEU A 192 -12.95 -3.31 -10.97
C LEU A 192 -14.02 -2.52 -11.77
N ASP A 193 -15.23 -2.42 -11.24
CA ASP A 193 -16.35 -1.77 -11.90
C ASP A 193 -16.27 -0.25 -11.69
N ARG A 194 -15.80 0.48 -12.71
CA ARG A 194 -16.12 1.89 -12.97
C ARG A 194 -15.98 2.20 -14.45
#